data_AF-A0A662Y8M8-F1
#
_entry.id   AF-A0A662Y8M8-F1
#
_cell.length_a   1.000
_cell.length_b   1.000
_cell.length_c   1.000
_cell.angle_alpha   90.00
_cell.angle_beta   90.00
_cell.angle_gamma   90.00
#
_symmetry.space_group_name_H-M   'P 1'
#
loop_
_entity.id
_entity.type
_entity.pdbx_description
1 polymer ?
#
loop_
_entity_poly.entity_id
_entity_poly.type
_entity_poly.pdbx_seq_one_letter_code
_entity_poly.pdbx_strand_id
1 'polypeptide(L)'
;MLISLVLTPLAYLVPILPVIALGQPNWTTWNGTGSLYSAAKYLGGSIYTIWVTVVALLSASGLYIVGLLGNAYLACGMAEKGFAPVSLRFMGLARPNSHGIDHSVIFCSLTIILIVVNLELDDMVLITNALVGLETMVLIGAAVRLRVTRRDLPRPTKLCGKAHPLVMAAALVIPFAVSGFVVGWAFTKLIPSVLTGIFLFSGVVYGLQAGTTKGFHHTYESVRTRVTTTAT
;
A
#
# COMPACT_ATOMS: atom_id res chain seq x y z
N MET A 1 1.02 -2.48 15.51
CA MET A 1 1.10 -3.64 14.59
C MET A 1 0.13 -4.74 15.02
N LEU A 2 0.38 -5.54 16.06
CA LEU A 2 -0.59 -6.59 16.49
C LEU A 2 -1.92 -6.03 17.00
N ILE A 3 -1.89 -4.97 17.81
CA ILE A 3 -3.11 -4.28 18.28
C ILE A 3 -3.90 -3.73 17.09
N SER A 4 -3.22 -3.09 16.14
CA SER A 4 -3.82 -2.57 14.90
C SER A 4 -4.45 -3.69 14.08
N LEU A 5 -3.78 -4.84 13.94
CA LEU A 5 -4.28 -5.99 13.19
C LEU A 5 -5.63 -6.52 13.73
N VAL A 6 -5.85 -6.43 15.04
CA VAL A 6 -7.12 -6.83 15.69
C VAL A 6 -8.12 -5.68 15.68
N LEU A 7 -7.67 -4.46 15.93
CA LEU A 7 -8.54 -3.30 16.05
C LEU A 7 -9.13 -2.85 14.70
N THR A 8 -8.39 -3.01 13.60
CA THR A 8 -8.86 -2.69 12.25
C THR A 8 -10.12 -3.49 11.86
N PRO A 9 -10.15 -4.83 11.88
CA PRO A 9 -11.37 -5.57 11.56
C PRO A 9 -12.50 -5.28 12.56
N LEU A 10 -12.20 -5.09 13.85
CA LEU A 10 -13.21 -4.68 14.82
C LEU A 10 -13.83 -3.32 14.48
N ALA A 11 -13.02 -2.35 14.03
CA ALA A 11 -13.49 -1.03 13.63
C ALA A 11 -14.41 -1.09 12.40
N TYR A 12 -14.27 -2.09 11.52
CA TYR A 12 -15.22 -2.33 10.43
C TYR A 12 -16.55 -2.92 10.92
N LEU A 13 -16.54 -3.72 11.98
CA LEU A 13 -17.78 -4.31 12.52
C LEU A 13 -18.66 -3.26 13.19
N VAL A 14 -18.07 -2.27 13.87
CA VAL A 14 -18.81 -1.23 14.60
C VAL A 14 -19.86 -0.50 13.74
N PRO A 15 -19.56 0.00 12.53
CA PRO A 15 -20.58 0.62 11.68
C PRO A 15 -21.46 -0.39 10.95
N ILE A 16 -20.97 -1.61 10.67
CA ILE A 16 -21.73 -2.61 9.90
C ILE A 16 -22.85 -3.23 10.76
N LEU A 17 -22.58 -3.55 12.02
CA LEU A 17 -23.55 -4.24 12.90
C LEU A 17 -24.87 -3.45 13.09
N PRO A 18 -24.85 -2.13 13.42
CA PRO A 18 -26.08 -1.35 13.53
C PRO A 18 -26.81 -1.24 12.21
N VAL A 19 -26.08 -1.10 11.10
CA VAL A 19 -26.68 -0.92 9.78
C VAL A 19 -27.37 -2.20 9.31
N ILE A 20 -26.77 -3.37 9.55
CA ILE A 20 -27.42 -4.67 9.29
C ILE A 20 -28.63 -4.86 10.23
N ALA A 21 -28.50 -4.50 11.51
CA ALA A 21 -29.57 -4.67 12.50
C ALA A 21 -30.81 -3.82 12.18
N LEU A 22 -30.65 -2.66 11.56
CA LEU A 22 -31.77 -1.81 11.13
C LEU A 22 -32.49 -2.39 9.91
N GLY A 23 -31.77 -3.06 9.01
CA GLY A 23 -32.35 -3.65 7.80
C GLY A 23 -33.01 -2.66 6.84
N GLN A 24 -32.77 -1.35 7.00
CA GLN A 24 -33.38 -0.27 6.22
C GLN A 24 -32.28 0.66 5.66
N PRO A 25 -32.07 0.72 4.32
CA PRO A 25 -32.59 -0.16 3.28
C PRO A 25 -32.01 -1.59 3.35
N ASN A 26 -32.69 -2.57 2.75
CA ASN A 26 -32.24 -3.97 2.74
C ASN A 26 -30.81 -4.07 2.19
N TRP A 27 -29.95 -4.83 2.86
CA TRP A 27 -28.54 -4.99 2.51
C TRP A 27 -28.34 -5.55 1.08
N THR A 28 -29.34 -6.26 0.55
CA THR A 28 -29.33 -6.78 -0.83
C THR A 28 -29.51 -5.69 -1.90
N THR A 29 -30.01 -4.50 -1.54
CA THR A 29 -30.25 -3.39 -2.47
C THR A 29 -29.19 -2.32 -2.39
N TRP A 30 -28.11 -2.55 -1.64
CA TRP A 30 -27.03 -1.59 -1.51
C TRP A 30 -26.22 -1.55 -2.79
N ASN A 31 -26.29 -0.42 -3.49
CA ASN A 31 -25.48 -0.16 -4.66
C ASN A 31 -24.67 1.12 -4.43
N GLY A 32 -23.34 1.00 -4.43
CA GLY A 32 -22.41 2.11 -4.26
C GLY A 32 -22.32 2.75 -2.86
N THR A 33 -21.58 3.85 -2.77
CA THR A 33 -21.14 4.56 -1.55
C THR A 33 -22.27 5.24 -0.76
N GLY A 34 -23.48 5.35 -1.33
CA GLY A 34 -24.62 6.08 -0.74
C GLY A 34 -25.36 5.37 0.39
N SER A 35 -25.13 4.07 0.59
CA SER A 35 -25.96 3.26 1.49
C SER A 35 -25.80 3.61 2.98
N LEU A 36 -24.57 3.91 3.42
CA LEU A 36 -24.32 4.28 4.82
C LEU A 36 -24.96 5.62 5.22
N TYR A 37 -25.05 6.56 4.28
CA TYR A 37 -25.74 7.84 4.51
C TYR A 37 -27.25 7.65 4.69
N SER A 38 -27.84 6.75 3.90
CA SER A 38 -29.24 6.41 4.04
C SER A 38 -29.53 5.78 5.41
N ALA A 39 -28.67 4.86 5.86
CA ALA A 39 -28.78 4.25 7.19
C ALA A 39 -28.59 5.26 8.33
N ALA A 40 -27.63 6.20 8.19
CA ALA A 40 -27.42 7.27 9.17
C ALA A 40 -28.65 8.17 9.32
N LYS A 41 -29.35 8.46 8.21
CA LYS A 41 -30.60 9.24 8.24
C LYS A 41 -31.70 8.51 9.02
N TYR A 42 -31.82 7.19 8.86
CA TYR A 42 -32.78 6.39 9.63
C TYR A 42 -32.42 6.29 11.12
N LEU A 43 -31.13 6.28 11.47
CA LEU A 43 -30.66 6.19 12.85
C LEU A 43 -30.88 7.44 13.69
N GLY A 44 -30.57 8.61 13.13
CA GLY A 44 -30.46 9.85 13.92
C GLY A 44 -30.94 11.10 13.20
N GLY A 45 -31.66 10.96 12.09
CA GLY A 45 -32.21 12.06 11.32
C GLY A 45 -31.14 12.95 10.68
N SER A 46 -31.52 14.18 10.34
CA SER A 46 -30.68 15.10 9.57
C SER A 46 -29.40 15.51 10.29
N ILE A 47 -29.43 15.70 11.62
CA ILE A 47 -28.26 16.12 12.39
C ILE A 47 -27.16 15.05 12.41
N TYR A 48 -27.53 13.78 12.57
CA TYR A 48 -26.58 12.67 12.56
C TYR A 48 -25.99 12.47 11.16
N THR A 49 -26.81 12.65 10.13
CA THR A 49 -26.36 12.61 8.73
C THR A 49 -25.29 13.67 8.46
N ILE A 50 -25.46 14.90 8.95
CA ILE A 50 -24.48 15.99 8.80
C ILE A 50 -23.17 15.62 9.49
N TRP A 51 -23.24 15.16 10.74
CA TRP A 51 -22.04 14.74 11.49
C TRP A 51 -21.26 13.62 10.80
N VAL A 52 -21.95 12.56 10.38
CA VAL A 52 -21.33 11.43 9.66
C VAL A 52 -20.71 11.92 8.36
N THR A 53 -21.35 12.84 7.65
CA THR A 53 -20.82 13.40 6.40
C THR A 53 -19.54 14.21 6.64
N VAL A 54 -19.52 15.09 7.64
CA VAL A 54 -18.33 15.89 7.99
C VAL A 54 -17.16 14.99 8.42
N VAL A 55 -17.42 14.00 9.27
CA VAL A 55 -16.40 13.04 9.72
C VAL A 55 -15.89 12.19 8.56
N ALA A 56 -16.77 11.73 7.67
CA ALA A 56 -16.38 10.97 6.48
C ALA A 56 -15.50 11.81 5.54
N LEU A 57 -15.83 13.08 5.32
CA LEU A 57 -15.01 13.99 4.51
C LEU A 57 -13.62 14.20 5.13
N LEU A 58 -13.55 14.40 6.44
CA LEU A 58 -12.28 14.57 7.15
C LEU A 58 -11.44 13.28 7.13
N SER A 59 -12.08 12.12 7.26
CA SER A 59 -11.41 10.82 7.18
C SER A 59 -10.90 10.53 5.78
N ALA A 60 -11.69 10.83 4.74
CA ALA A 60 -11.30 10.64 3.35
C ALA A 60 -10.12 11.55 2.96
N SER A 61 -10.15 12.82 3.39
CA SER A 61 -9.04 13.75 3.15
C SER A 61 -7.77 13.33 3.88
N GLY A 62 -7.88 12.88 5.13
CA GLY A 62 -6.75 12.33 5.88
C GLY A 62 -6.11 11.12 5.21
N LEU A 63 -6.93 10.16 4.76
CA LEU A 63 -6.45 8.97 4.03
C LEU A 63 -5.74 9.35 2.73
N TYR A 64 -6.29 10.33 2.00
CA TYR A 64 -5.70 10.84 0.77
C TYR A 64 -4.34 11.51 1.01
N ILE A 65 -4.24 12.41 2.00
CA ILE A 65 -3.00 13.14 2.31
C ILE A 65 -1.90 12.16 2.74
N VAL A 66 -2.21 11.21 3.61
CA VAL A 66 -1.24 10.19 4.07
C VAL A 66 -0.78 9.30 2.91
N GLY A 67 -1.70 8.87 2.06
CA GLY A 67 -1.38 8.07 0.87
C GLY A 67 -0.49 8.83 -0.12
N LEU A 68 -0.82 10.09 -0.39
CA LEU A 68 -0.05 10.96 -1.28
C LEU A 68 1.39 11.16 -0.78
N LEU A 69 1.55 11.50 0.50
CA LEU A 69 2.87 11.68 1.11
C LEU A 69 3.68 10.39 1.12
N GLY A 70 3.06 9.25 1.48
CA GLY A 70 3.72 7.94 1.48
C GLY A 70 4.26 7.56 0.09
N ASN A 71 3.44 7.74 -0.94
CA ASN A 71 3.85 7.47 -2.32
C ASN A 71 4.94 8.44 -2.80
N ALA A 72 4.90 9.71 -2.39
CA ALA A 72 5.95 10.67 -2.70
C ALA A 72 7.29 10.27 -2.07
N TYR A 73 7.30 9.85 -0.81
CA TYR A 73 8.52 9.34 -0.15
C TYR A 73 9.08 8.09 -0.85
N LEU A 74 8.22 7.16 -1.27
CA LEU A 74 8.64 5.98 -2.04
C LEU A 74 9.25 6.40 -3.39
N ALA A 75 8.65 7.36 -4.09
CA ALA A 75 9.15 7.86 -5.36
C ALA A 75 10.52 8.57 -5.22
N CYS A 76 10.69 9.41 -4.20
CA CYS A 76 11.99 10.02 -3.88
C CYS A 76 13.04 8.95 -3.56
N GLY A 77 12.71 7.95 -2.74
CA GLY A 77 13.62 6.84 -2.41
C GLY A 77 14.03 6.04 -3.65
N MET A 78 13.10 5.81 -4.59
CA MET A 78 13.41 5.22 -5.90
C MET A 78 14.33 6.13 -6.73
N ALA A 79 14.16 7.45 -6.70
CA ALA A 79 15.01 8.38 -7.43
C ALA A 79 16.43 8.48 -6.88
N GLU A 80 16.60 8.47 -5.55
CA GLU A 80 17.91 8.46 -4.87
C GLU A 80 18.71 7.19 -5.20
N LYS A 81 18.06 6.03 -5.17
CA LYS A 81 18.66 4.76 -5.61
C LYS A 81 18.75 4.66 -7.13
N GLY A 82 18.15 5.62 -7.84
CA GLY A 82 18.14 5.77 -9.29
C GLY A 82 17.46 4.61 -10.01
N PHE A 83 16.37 4.12 -9.42
CA PHE A 83 15.33 3.29 -10.02
C PHE A 83 14.22 4.12 -10.70
N ALA A 84 14.16 5.43 -10.45
CA ALA A 84 13.19 6.30 -11.11
C ALA A 84 13.52 6.51 -12.61
N PRO A 85 12.49 6.68 -13.46
CA PRO A 85 12.67 7.05 -14.87
C PRO A 85 13.53 8.29 -15.02
N VAL A 86 14.30 8.35 -16.11
CA VAL A 86 15.21 9.45 -16.41
C VAL A 86 14.48 10.80 -16.46
N SER A 87 13.24 10.82 -16.97
CA SER A 87 12.37 12.00 -16.97
C SER A 87 12.06 12.54 -15.57
N LEU A 88 11.80 11.67 -14.60
CA LEU A 88 11.60 12.05 -13.20
C LEU A 88 12.90 12.59 -12.58
N ARG A 89 14.06 11.98 -12.87
CA ARG A 89 15.36 12.51 -12.44
C ARG A 89 15.66 13.89 -13.01
N PHE A 90 15.27 14.16 -14.26
CA PHE A 90 15.38 15.48 -14.89
C PHE A 90 14.47 16.54 -14.25
N MET A 91 13.34 16.12 -13.68
CA MET A 91 12.36 17.01 -13.03
C MET A 91 12.76 17.43 -11.60
N GLY A 92 14.00 17.13 -11.20
CA GLY A 92 14.58 17.55 -9.92
C GLY A 92 14.54 16.49 -8.81
N LEU A 93 13.85 15.36 -8.99
CA LEU A 93 13.62 14.32 -7.95
C LEU A 93 14.88 13.69 -7.34
N ALA A 94 16.05 13.89 -7.96
CA ALA A 94 17.29 13.26 -7.55
C ALA A 94 18.08 14.09 -6.53
N ARG A 95 17.60 15.28 -6.13
CA ARG A 95 18.29 16.16 -5.20
C ARG A 95 17.36 16.47 -4.02
N PRO A 96 17.58 15.89 -2.84
CA PRO A 96 16.73 16.16 -1.69
C PRO A 96 16.75 17.67 -1.38
N ASN A 97 15.60 18.33 -1.51
CA ASN A 97 15.40 19.67 -0.97
C ASN A 97 15.57 19.65 0.57
N SER A 98 15.76 20.81 1.18
CA SER A 98 15.93 21.00 2.64
C SER A 98 14.85 20.31 3.50
N HIS A 99 13.66 20.06 2.92
CA HIS A 99 12.51 19.43 3.58
C HIS A 99 12.33 17.93 3.27
N GLY A 100 13.26 17.29 2.54
CA GLY A 100 13.25 15.85 2.25
C GLY A 100 12.24 15.37 1.19
N ILE A 101 11.29 16.20 0.76
CA ILE A 101 10.38 15.92 -0.36
C ILE A 101 10.44 17.08 -1.37
N ASP A 102 10.66 16.74 -2.64
CA ASP A 102 10.61 17.71 -3.73
C ASP A 102 9.17 17.95 -4.18
N HIS A 103 8.75 19.22 -4.23
CA HIS A 103 7.40 19.61 -4.65
C HIS A 103 7.05 19.10 -6.05
N SER A 104 8.06 18.94 -6.94
CA SER A 104 7.90 18.38 -8.28
C SER A 104 7.28 16.98 -8.29
N VAL A 105 7.57 16.14 -7.28
CA VAL A 105 6.98 14.79 -7.14
C VAL A 105 5.47 14.91 -6.94
N ILE A 106 5.07 15.83 -6.06
CA ILE A 106 3.68 16.05 -5.68
C ILE A 106 2.90 16.55 -6.91
N PHE A 107 3.43 17.53 -7.64
CA PHE A 107 2.80 18.01 -8.88
C PHE A 107 2.72 16.93 -9.96
N CYS A 108 3.74 16.08 -10.12
CA CYS A 108 3.70 14.96 -11.05
C CYS A 108 2.61 13.94 -10.67
N SER A 109 2.52 13.60 -9.38
CA SER A 109 1.46 12.71 -8.87
C SER A 109 0.07 13.31 -9.03
N LEU A 110 -0.08 14.63 -8.88
CA LEU A 110 -1.35 15.33 -9.09
C LEU A 110 -1.85 15.14 -10.53
N THR A 111 -0.98 15.24 -11.53
CA THR A 111 -1.35 15.01 -12.93
C THR A 111 -1.90 13.61 -13.16
N ILE A 112 -1.25 12.59 -12.59
CA ILE A 112 -1.71 11.20 -12.69
C ILE A 112 -3.06 11.03 -11.97
N ILE A 113 -3.21 11.65 -10.79
CA ILE A 113 -4.46 11.61 -10.02
C ILE A 113 -5.60 12.22 -10.81
N LEU A 114 -5.40 13.37 -11.48
CA LEU A 114 -6.43 14.01 -12.31
C LEU A 114 -6.89 13.12 -13.47
N ILE A 115 -6.00 12.29 -14.03
CA ILE A 115 -6.37 11.30 -15.05
C ILE A 115 -7.19 10.17 -14.41
N VAL A 116 -6.67 9.60 -13.32
CA VAL A 116 -7.26 8.43 -12.63
C VAL A 116 -8.62 8.73 -12.01
N VAL A 117 -8.88 9.96 -11.58
CA VAL A 117 -10.18 10.39 -11.01
C VAL A 117 -11.35 10.24 -11.98
N ASN A 118 -11.11 10.11 -13.29
CA ASN A 118 -12.17 9.86 -14.27
C ASN A 118 -12.64 8.39 -14.31
N LEU A 119 -11.99 7.49 -13.56
CA LEU A 119 -12.39 6.09 -13.45
C LEU A 119 -13.49 5.92 -12.40
N GLU A 120 -14.31 4.89 -12.59
CA GLU A 120 -15.29 4.49 -11.58
C GLU A 120 -14.58 4.00 -10.31
N LEU A 121 -15.15 4.33 -9.15
CA LEU A 121 -14.58 3.98 -7.84
C LEU A 121 -14.35 2.47 -7.70
N ASP A 122 -15.28 1.65 -8.21
CA ASP A 122 -15.20 0.20 -8.14
C ASP A 122 -13.99 -0.33 -8.94
N ASP A 123 -13.75 0.23 -10.12
CA ASP A 123 -12.59 -0.10 -10.94
C ASP A 123 -11.28 0.35 -10.28
N MET A 124 -11.26 1.55 -9.69
CA MET A 124 -10.09 2.04 -8.95
C MET A 124 -9.72 1.11 -7.79
N VAL A 125 -10.72 0.67 -7.00
CA VAL A 125 -10.52 -0.25 -5.88
C VAL A 125 -9.99 -1.59 -6.37
N LEU A 126 -10.53 -2.14 -7.46
CA LEU A 126 -10.06 -3.40 -8.06
C LEU A 126 -8.59 -3.30 -8.49
N ILE A 127 -8.20 -2.22 -9.17
CA ILE A 127 -6.82 -1.98 -9.64
C ILE A 127 -5.87 -1.85 -8.44
N THR A 128 -6.20 -1.01 -7.46
CA THR A 128 -5.36 -0.81 -6.28
C THR A 128 -5.18 -2.10 -5.50
N ASN A 129 -6.26 -2.86 -5.29
CA ASN A 129 -6.21 -4.14 -4.59
C ASN A 129 -5.37 -5.18 -5.34
N ALA A 130 -5.42 -5.21 -6.67
CA ALA A 130 -4.58 -6.09 -7.47
C ALA A 130 -3.08 -5.74 -7.33
N LEU A 131 -2.73 -4.47 -7.46
CA LEU A 131 -1.34 -4.01 -7.37
C LEU A 131 -0.76 -4.25 -5.97
N VAL A 132 -1.50 -3.91 -4.91
CA VAL A 132 -1.08 -4.15 -3.52
C VAL A 132 -1.03 -5.66 -3.21
N GLY A 133 -1.94 -6.44 -3.78
CA GLY A 133 -1.92 -7.90 -3.67
C GLY A 133 -0.65 -8.50 -4.28
N LEU A 134 -0.26 -8.05 -5.48
CA LEU A 134 0.96 -8.47 -6.15
C LEU A 134 2.22 -8.01 -5.40
N GLU A 135 2.25 -6.76 -4.93
CA GLU A 135 3.33 -6.25 -4.07
C GLU A 135 3.51 -7.12 -2.84
N THR A 136 2.42 -7.47 -2.16
CA THR A 136 2.43 -8.33 -0.98
C THR A 136 2.99 -9.72 -1.29
N MET A 137 2.61 -10.32 -2.41
CA MET A 137 3.14 -11.62 -2.85
C MET A 137 4.65 -11.56 -3.10
N VAL A 138 5.13 -10.50 -3.77
CA VAL A 138 6.55 -10.28 -4.03
C VAL A 138 7.32 -10.07 -2.72
N LEU A 139 6.78 -9.28 -1.78
CA LEU A 139 7.39 -9.06 -0.47
C LEU A 139 7.48 -10.34 0.36
N ILE A 140 6.44 -11.18 0.36
CA ILE A 140 6.46 -12.48 1.01
C ILE A 140 7.53 -13.37 0.37
N GLY A 141 7.56 -13.45 -0.96
CA GLY A 141 8.56 -14.22 -1.71
C GLY A 141 9.99 -13.76 -1.42
N ALA A 142 10.22 -12.45 -1.40
CA ALA A 142 11.52 -11.85 -1.07
C ALA A 142 11.92 -12.14 0.40
N ALA A 143 10.97 -12.06 1.34
CA ALA A 143 11.22 -12.38 2.74
C ALA A 143 11.58 -13.85 2.96
N VAL A 144 10.96 -14.77 2.22
CA VAL A 144 11.31 -16.20 2.22
C VAL A 144 12.68 -16.42 1.59
N ARG A 145 12.94 -15.85 0.40
CA ARG A 145 14.24 -15.94 -0.28
C ARG A 145 15.38 -15.43 0.61
N LEU A 146 15.19 -14.31 1.29
CA LEU A 146 16.19 -13.73 2.20
C LEU A 146 16.53 -14.68 3.36
N ARG A 147 15.59 -15.50 3.85
CA ARG A 147 15.84 -16.49 4.90
C ARG A 147 16.69 -17.66 4.41
N VAL A 148 16.51 -18.06 3.15
CA VAL A 148 17.25 -19.17 2.54
C VAL A 148 18.65 -18.71 2.14
N THR A 149 18.77 -17.57 1.45
CA THR A 149 20.03 -17.09 0.88
C THR A 149 20.95 -16.41 1.89
N ARG A 150 20.39 -15.72 2.89
CA ARG A 150 21.15 -14.90 3.84
C ARG A 150 20.69 -15.14 5.28
N ARG A 151 21.05 -16.30 5.80
CA ARG A 151 20.63 -16.78 7.14
C ARG A 151 21.27 -16.01 8.30
N ASP A 152 22.49 -15.52 8.11
CA ASP A 152 23.30 -14.90 9.18
C ASP A 152 23.06 -13.40 9.39
N LEU A 153 22.11 -12.79 8.65
CA LEU A 153 21.76 -11.40 8.91
C LEU A 153 21.17 -11.24 10.32
N PRO A 154 21.68 -10.30 11.15
CA PRO A 154 21.09 -10.01 12.45
C PRO A 154 19.69 -9.41 12.24
N ARG A 155 18.66 -10.16 12.64
CA ARG A 155 17.25 -9.73 12.52
C ARG A 155 16.74 -9.28 13.89
N PRO A 156 16.44 -7.98 14.09
CA PRO A 156 15.96 -7.47 15.37
C PRO A 156 14.58 -8.04 15.73
N THR A 157 13.75 -8.33 14.72
CA THR A 157 12.47 -9.02 14.90
C THR A 157 12.41 -10.26 14.00
N LYS A 158 11.99 -11.39 14.58
CA LYS A 158 11.76 -12.64 13.85
C LYS A 158 10.26 -12.91 13.84
N LEU A 159 9.69 -13.06 12.65
CA LEU A 159 8.30 -13.51 12.50
C LEU A 159 8.14 -14.85 13.25
N CYS A 160 7.19 -14.94 14.17
CA CYS A 160 6.99 -16.09 15.07
C CYS A 160 8.20 -16.48 15.95
N GLY A 161 9.16 -15.58 16.19
CA GLY A 161 10.26 -15.81 17.14
C GLY A 161 11.17 -16.98 16.77
N LYS A 162 11.22 -18.01 17.63
CA LYS A 162 11.98 -19.27 17.45
C LYS A 162 11.13 -20.43 16.93
N ALA A 163 9.89 -20.18 16.50
CA ALA A 163 8.98 -21.24 16.06
C ALA A 163 9.51 -22.03 14.86
N HIS A 164 9.02 -23.26 14.71
CA HIS A 164 9.39 -24.15 13.62
C HIS A 164 9.11 -23.50 12.25
N PRO A 165 9.96 -23.68 11.22
CA PRO A 165 9.77 -23.09 9.89
C PRO A 165 8.40 -23.36 9.26
N LEU A 166 7.76 -24.49 9.60
CA LEU A 166 6.40 -24.82 9.14
C LEU A 166 5.35 -23.86 9.69
N VAL A 167 5.44 -23.46 10.96
CA VAL A 167 4.49 -22.50 11.57
C VAL A 167 4.64 -21.13 10.92
N MET A 168 5.88 -20.77 10.58
CA MET A 168 6.17 -19.55 9.84
C MET A 168 5.62 -19.58 8.41
N ALA A 169 5.80 -20.70 7.71
CA ALA A 169 5.27 -20.88 6.37
C ALA A 169 3.74 -20.79 6.41
N ALA A 170 3.09 -21.50 7.35
CA ALA A 170 1.65 -21.47 7.54
C ALA A 170 1.11 -20.05 7.81
N ALA A 171 1.81 -19.25 8.63
CA ALA A 171 1.43 -17.85 8.89
C ALA A 171 1.49 -16.96 7.64
N LEU A 172 2.32 -17.30 6.66
CA LEU A 172 2.45 -16.57 5.38
C LEU A 172 1.48 -17.09 4.30
N VAL A 173 0.95 -18.31 4.45
CA VAL A 173 -0.01 -18.89 3.48
C VAL A 173 -1.28 -18.05 3.43
N ILE A 174 -1.83 -17.64 4.58
CA ILE A 174 -3.08 -16.88 4.63
C ILE A 174 -2.97 -15.55 3.85
N PRO A 175 -2.03 -14.64 4.15
CA PRO A 175 -1.94 -13.38 3.42
C PRO A 175 -1.59 -13.59 1.93
N PHE A 176 -0.80 -14.61 1.59
CA PHE A 176 -0.48 -14.93 0.21
C PHE A 176 -1.70 -15.47 -0.58
N ALA A 177 -2.52 -16.32 0.04
CA ALA A 177 -3.73 -16.86 -0.56
C ALA A 177 -4.79 -15.77 -0.75
N VAL A 178 -4.99 -14.92 0.26
CA VAL A 178 -5.92 -13.79 0.18
C VAL A 178 -5.47 -12.80 -0.89
N SER A 179 -4.18 -12.46 -0.97
CA SER A 179 -3.69 -11.58 -2.02
C SER A 179 -3.86 -12.19 -3.41
N GLY A 180 -3.59 -13.49 -3.58
CA GLY A 180 -3.83 -14.20 -4.83
C GLY A 180 -5.30 -14.21 -5.25
N PHE A 181 -6.21 -14.41 -4.30
CA PHE A 181 -7.66 -14.34 -4.55
C PHE A 181 -8.08 -12.94 -5.01
N VAL A 182 -7.65 -11.90 -4.30
CA VAL A 182 -7.98 -10.50 -4.62
C VAL A 182 -7.44 -10.09 -5.99
N VAL A 183 -6.22 -10.52 -6.33
CA VAL A 183 -5.63 -10.31 -7.65
C VAL A 183 -6.49 -11.01 -8.72
N GLY A 184 -6.78 -12.29 -8.55
CA GLY A 184 -7.62 -13.05 -9.48
C GLY A 184 -9.00 -12.41 -9.69
N TRP A 185 -9.59 -11.90 -8.61
CA TRP A 185 -10.86 -11.17 -8.65
C TRP A 185 -10.78 -9.89 -9.50
N ALA A 186 -9.71 -9.11 -9.36
CA ALA A 186 -9.52 -7.91 -10.17
C ALA A 186 -9.37 -8.20 -11.68
N PHE A 187 -8.81 -9.35 -12.04
CA PHE A 187 -8.67 -9.78 -13.44
C PHE A 187 -9.98 -10.25 -14.09
N THR A 188 -11.09 -10.33 -13.34
CA THR A 188 -12.41 -10.67 -13.91
C THR A 188 -13.01 -9.54 -14.73
N LYS A 189 -12.55 -8.30 -14.54
CA LYS A 189 -13.03 -7.09 -15.22
C LYS A 189 -11.98 -6.59 -16.21
N LEU A 190 -12.42 -6.18 -17.40
CA LEU A 190 -11.52 -5.82 -18.49
C LEU A 190 -10.72 -4.53 -18.21
N ILE A 191 -11.37 -3.48 -17.72
CA ILE A 191 -10.71 -2.19 -17.43
C ILE A 191 -9.64 -2.36 -16.33
N PRO A 192 -9.94 -2.94 -15.15
CA PRO A 192 -8.94 -3.20 -14.13
C PRO A 192 -7.80 -4.11 -14.59
N SER A 193 -8.12 -5.17 -15.34
CA SER A 193 -7.12 -6.10 -15.87
C SER A 193 -6.11 -5.41 -16.78
N VAL A 194 -6.58 -4.63 -17.76
CA VAL A 194 -5.72 -3.96 -18.74
C VAL A 194 -4.84 -2.91 -18.05
N LEU A 195 -5.42 -2.07 -17.19
CA LEU A 195 -4.65 -1.01 -16.53
C LEU A 195 -3.62 -1.57 -15.55
N THR A 196 -3.99 -2.60 -14.78
CA THR A 196 -3.06 -3.33 -13.91
C THR A 196 -1.92 -3.95 -14.73
N GLY A 197 -2.24 -4.56 -15.89
CA GLY A 197 -1.24 -5.12 -16.80
C GLY A 197 -0.27 -4.07 -17.34
N ILE A 198 -0.75 -2.88 -17.71
CA ILE A 198 0.09 -1.76 -18.18
C ILE A 198 1.03 -1.28 -17.07
N PHE A 199 0.51 -1.09 -15.85
CA PHE A 199 1.34 -0.67 -14.71
C PHE A 199 2.40 -1.72 -14.35
N LEU A 200 2.04 -3.01 -14.37
CA LEU A 200 3.01 -4.08 -14.14
C LEU A 200 4.07 -4.15 -15.23
N PHE A 201 3.66 -4.08 -16.50
CA PHE A 201 4.57 -4.13 -17.63
C PHE A 201 5.56 -2.96 -17.58
N SER A 202 5.07 -1.73 -17.37
CA SER A 202 5.94 -0.57 -17.24
C SER A 202 6.92 -0.72 -16.07
N GLY A 203 6.46 -1.17 -14.90
CA GLY A 203 7.31 -1.41 -13.73
C GLY A 203 8.40 -2.46 -13.98
N VAL A 204 8.08 -3.55 -14.65
CA VAL A 204 9.04 -4.62 -15.02
C VAL A 204 10.08 -4.10 -16.01
N VAL A 205 9.66 -3.38 -17.05
CA VAL A 205 10.58 -2.79 -18.04
C VAL A 205 11.57 -1.84 -17.36
N TYR A 206 11.09 -0.93 -16.50
CA TYR A 206 11.96 -0.02 -15.75
C TYR A 206 12.89 -0.76 -14.77
N GLY A 207 12.39 -1.79 -14.09
CA GLY A 207 13.18 -2.61 -13.18
C GLY A 207 14.33 -3.34 -13.89
N LEU A 208 14.07 -3.90 -15.07
CA LEU A 208 15.07 -4.57 -15.90
C LEU A 208 16.12 -3.58 -16.44
N GLN A 209 15.70 -2.39 -16.89
CA GLN A 209 16.62 -1.34 -17.34
C GLN A 209 17.54 -0.88 -16.22
N ALA A 210 17.01 -0.68 -15.01
CA ALA A 210 17.79 -0.29 -13.84
C ALA A 210 18.77 -1.40 -13.40
N GLY A 211 18.33 -2.67 -13.41
CA GLY A 211 19.17 -3.82 -13.05
C GLY A 211 20.32 -4.07 -14.02
N THR A 212 20.09 -3.88 -15.32
CA THR A 212 21.11 -4.08 -16.36
C THR A 212 22.16 -2.97 -16.36
N THR A 213 21.77 -1.74 -16.05
CA THR A 213 22.66 -0.55 -16.14
C THR A 213 23.59 -0.40 -14.94
N LYS A 214 23.25 -0.96 -13.76
CA LYS A 214 23.88 -0.54 -12.49
C LYS A 214 24.57 -1.62 -11.66
N GLY A 215 24.72 -2.85 -12.15
CA GLY A 215 25.57 -3.88 -11.54
C GLY A 215 25.57 -3.86 -10.01
N PHE A 216 24.48 -4.35 -9.40
CA PHE A 216 24.20 -4.24 -7.96
C PHE A 216 25.25 -4.99 -7.10
N HIS A 217 26.43 -4.39 -6.91
CA HIS A 217 27.41 -4.86 -5.93
C HIS A 217 27.05 -4.28 -4.56
N HIS A 218 26.67 -5.18 -3.65
CA HIS A 218 26.34 -4.87 -2.28
C HIS A 218 27.55 -4.31 -1.51
N THR A 219 27.58 -3.00 -1.26
CA THR A 219 28.35 -2.42 -0.15
C THR A 219 27.44 -2.39 1.08
N TYR A 220 27.38 -3.52 1.81
CA TYR A 220 27.02 -3.46 3.22
C TYR A 220 28.25 -2.94 3.95
N GLU A 221 28.34 -1.63 4.14
CA GLU A 221 29.34 -1.08 5.04
C GLU A 221 28.96 -1.55 6.45
N SER A 222 29.76 -2.47 7.00
CA SER A 222 29.52 -2.99 8.35
C SER A 222 29.69 -1.83 9.33
N VAL A 223 28.60 -1.36 9.93
CA VAL A 223 28.63 -0.48 11.11
C VAL A 223 29.15 -1.29 12.30
N ARG A 224 30.45 -1.60 12.29
CA ARG A 224 31.16 -2.24 13.41
C ARG A 224 32.64 -1.89 13.33
N THR A 225 32.98 -0.63 13.62
CA THR A 225 34.31 -0.19 14.13
C THR A 225 34.30 1.33 14.39
N ARG A 226 33.53 1.81 15.37
CA ARG A 226 33.76 3.14 15.99
C ARG A 226 33.37 3.19 17.48
N VAL A 227 33.61 2.10 18.23
CA VAL A 227 33.41 2.12 19.70
C VAL A 227 34.60 1.53 20.46
N THR A 228 35.74 1.24 19.81
CA THR A 228 36.89 0.59 20.48
C THR A 228 38.23 1.29 20.24
N THR A 229 38.23 2.61 20.01
CA THR A 229 39.49 3.39 19.87
C THR A 229 39.43 4.74 20.59
N THR A 230 38.68 4.83 21.69
CA THR A 230 38.79 5.95 22.65
C THR A 230 38.66 5.39 24.07
N ALA A 231 39.56 4.48 24.43
CA ALA A 231 39.76 4.02 25.81
C ALA A 231 41.17 3.42 25.93
N THR A 232 42.19 4.26 25.73
CA THR A 232 43.55 4.08 26.24
C THR A 232 44.11 5.45 26.51
#